data_AF-A0A5N6GRY4-F1
#
_entry.id   AF-A0A5N6GRY4-F1
#
_cell.length_a   1.000
_cell.length_b   1.000
_cell.length_c   1.000
_cell.angle_alpha   90.00
_cell.angle_beta   90.00
_cell.angle_gamma   90.00
#
_symmetry.space_group_name_H-M   'P 1'
#
loop_
_entity.id
_entity.type
_entity.pdbx_description
1 polymer ?
#
loop_
_entity_poly.entity_id
_entity_poly.type
_entity_poly.pdbx_seq_one_letter_code
_entity_poly.pdbx_strand_id
1 'polypeptide(L)'
;MPETLSNSKFIELLDAKRQQLLGNILPLTGNQLRGIRKCSKLVTVDPETLRRNIPKKRAHTILSELWRHCKELFILCSLSTNQTTLGLLKTDDYLQEILTWWETVEHPKALTIFISLHQDILPNPSM
;
A
#
# COMPACT_ATOMS: atom_id res chain seq x y z
N MET A 1 -9.22 4.62 -22.91
CA MET A 1 -9.49 5.35 -21.66
C MET A 1 -8.71 4.66 -20.55
N PRO A 2 -8.02 5.35 -19.63
CA PRO A 2 -7.42 4.65 -18.50
C PRO A 2 -8.53 4.08 -17.63
N GLU A 3 -8.58 2.76 -17.50
CA GLU A 3 -9.54 2.07 -16.63
C GLU A 3 -9.39 2.55 -15.19
N THR A 4 -10.49 2.99 -14.59
CA THR A 4 -10.57 3.33 -13.17
C THR A 4 -10.34 2.08 -12.32
N LEU A 5 -9.53 2.20 -11.27
CA LEU A 5 -9.37 1.12 -10.29
C LEU A 5 -10.60 1.09 -9.39
N SER A 6 -11.29 -0.05 -9.30
CA SER A 6 -12.39 -0.29 -8.34
C SER A 6 -11.84 -0.88 -7.03
N ASN A 7 -12.64 -0.85 -5.95
CA ASN A 7 -12.30 -1.52 -4.69
C ASN A 7 -12.07 -3.02 -4.88
N SER A 8 -12.98 -3.69 -5.60
CA SER A 8 -12.84 -5.12 -5.94
C SER A 8 -11.52 -5.41 -6.65
N LYS A 9 -11.16 -4.59 -7.66
CA LYS A 9 -9.92 -4.79 -8.39
C LYS A 9 -8.69 -4.50 -7.54
N PHE A 10 -8.79 -3.54 -6.64
CA PHE A 10 -7.73 -3.25 -5.70
C PHE A 10 -7.52 -4.41 -4.71
N ILE A 11 -8.60 -4.97 -4.16
CA ILE A 11 -8.57 -6.16 -3.31
C ILE A 11 -7.97 -7.35 -4.06
N GLU A 12 -8.35 -7.59 -5.33
CA GLU A 12 -7.75 -8.64 -6.16
C GLU A 12 -6.22 -8.48 -6.29
N LEU A 13 -5.72 -7.26 -6.48
CA LEU A 13 -4.28 -7.00 -6.56
C LEU A 13 -3.58 -7.29 -5.23
N LEU A 14 -4.21 -6.91 -4.11
CA LEU A 14 -3.69 -7.19 -2.76
C LEU A 14 -3.70 -8.70 -2.49
N ASP A 15 -4.78 -9.40 -2.82
CA ASP A 15 -4.90 -10.84 -2.60
C ASP A 15 -3.92 -11.64 -3.46
N ALA A 16 -3.75 -11.28 -4.73
CA ALA A 16 -2.75 -11.91 -5.59
C ALA A 16 -1.33 -11.79 -4.99
N LYS A 17 -1.00 -10.61 -4.41
CA LYS A 17 0.29 -10.43 -3.74
C LYS A 17 0.37 -11.18 -2.41
N ARG A 18 -0.74 -11.23 -1.65
CA ARG A 18 -0.85 -11.95 -0.37
C ARG A 18 -0.58 -13.44 -0.59
N GLN A 19 -1.22 -14.05 -1.58
CA GLN A 19 -1.04 -15.46 -1.95
C GLN A 19 0.41 -15.77 -2.34
N GLN A 20 1.07 -14.88 -3.09
CA GLN A 20 2.50 -15.04 -3.39
C GLN A 20 3.39 -15.06 -2.14
N LEU A 21 3.03 -14.28 -1.11
CA LEU A 21 3.78 -14.20 0.14
C LEU A 21 3.46 -15.34 1.11
N LEU A 22 2.28 -15.96 1.02
CA LEU A 22 1.97 -17.19 1.76
C LEU A 22 2.82 -18.35 1.29
N GLY A 23 3.01 -18.48 -0.03
CA GLY A 23 3.74 -19.61 -0.61
C GLY A 23 5.24 -19.60 -0.36
N ASN A 24 5.85 -18.43 -0.13
CA ASN A 24 7.30 -18.29 -0.02
C ASN A 24 7.72 -17.06 0.80
N ILE A 25 8.55 -17.27 1.84
CA ILE A 25 9.23 -16.19 2.56
C ILE A 25 10.58 -15.94 1.87
N LEU A 26 10.55 -15.21 0.75
CA LEU A 26 11.76 -14.76 0.07
C LEU A 26 12.13 -13.34 0.51
N PRO A 27 13.43 -13.00 0.56
CA PRO A 27 13.87 -11.62 0.73
C PRO A 27 13.24 -10.72 -0.34
N LEU A 28 12.89 -9.49 0.05
CA LEU A 28 12.40 -8.49 -0.91
C LEU A 28 13.47 -8.20 -1.95
N THR A 29 13.08 -8.25 -3.22
CA THR A 29 13.95 -7.84 -4.33
C THR A 29 14.26 -6.35 -4.25
N GLY A 30 15.37 -5.92 -4.87
CA GLY A 30 15.71 -4.50 -4.94
C GLY A 30 14.61 -3.64 -5.59
N ASN A 31 13.84 -4.20 -6.52
CA ASN A 31 12.70 -3.50 -7.14
C ASN A 31 11.57 -3.27 -6.12
N GLN A 32 11.26 -4.28 -5.31
CA GLN A 32 10.24 -4.19 -4.26
C GLN A 32 10.64 -3.18 -3.17
N LEU A 33 11.91 -3.22 -2.73
CA LEU A 33 12.43 -2.24 -1.77
C LEU A 33 12.35 -0.81 -2.32
N ARG A 34 12.63 -0.60 -3.61
CA ARG A 34 12.44 0.70 -4.26
C ARG A 34 10.97 1.11 -4.31
N GLY A 35 10.05 0.17 -4.53
CA GLY A 35 8.60 0.40 -4.48
C GLY A 35 8.16 0.89 -3.10
N ILE A 36 8.57 0.20 -2.05
CA ILE A 36 8.30 0.58 -0.66
C ILE A 36 8.87 1.97 -0.37
N ARG A 37 10.17 2.22 -0.65
CA ARG A 37 10.80 3.54 -0.44
C ARG A 37 10.03 4.67 -1.14
N LYS A 38 9.56 4.45 -2.37
CA LYS A 38 8.76 5.44 -3.10
C LYS A 38 7.44 5.72 -2.39
N CYS A 39 6.74 4.68 -1.95
CA CYS A 39 5.47 4.81 -1.22
C CYS A 39 5.68 5.49 0.14
N SER A 40 6.70 5.09 0.90
CA SER A 40 7.04 5.73 2.17
C SER A 40 7.36 7.21 2.00
N LYS A 41 8.20 7.54 1.01
CA LYS A 41 8.51 8.94 0.70
C LYS A 41 7.27 9.74 0.32
N LEU A 42 6.29 9.12 -0.34
CA LEU A 42 5.05 9.80 -0.66
C LEU A 42 4.25 10.12 0.62
N VAL A 43 4.15 9.18 1.56
CA VAL A 43 3.45 9.40 2.85
C VAL A 43 4.07 10.52 3.68
N THR A 44 5.37 10.78 3.56
CA THR A 44 6.06 11.85 4.30
C THR A 44 5.99 13.24 3.63
N VAL A 45 5.35 13.35 2.46
CA VAL A 45 5.24 14.64 1.74
C VAL A 45 4.09 15.45 2.33
N ASP A 46 4.29 16.74 2.55
CA ASP A 46 3.21 17.64 2.94
C ASP A 46 2.07 17.63 1.88
N PRO A 47 0.83 17.23 2.24
CA PRO A 47 -0.28 17.12 1.30
C PRO A 47 -0.65 18.44 0.61
N GLU A 48 -0.32 19.60 1.20
CA GLU A 48 -0.56 20.90 0.57
C GLU A 48 0.31 21.12 -0.67
N THR A 49 1.51 20.52 -0.68
CA THR A 49 2.40 20.54 -1.85
C THR A 49 1.87 19.69 -3.01
N LEU A 50 0.94 18.77 -2.74
CA LEU A 50 0.34 17.87 -3.73
C LEU A 50 -0.97 18.41 -4.32
N ARG A 51 -1.45 19.60 -3.91
CA ARG A 51 -2.77 20.13 -4.26
C ARG A 51 -3.08 20.15 -5.77
N ARG A 52 -2.07 20.38 -6.62
CA ARG A 52 -2.22 20.43 -8.09
C ARG A 52 -2.13 19.06 -8.78
N ASN A 53 -1.65 18.03 -8.09
CA ASN A 53 -1.49 16.68 -8.63
C ASN A 53 -2.50 15.73 -7.96
N ILE A 54 -3.74 15.73 -8.46
CA ILE A 54 -4.86 14.98 -7.88
C ILE A 54 -4.56 13.48 -7.75
N PRO A 55 -4.05 12.76 -8.78
CA PRO A 55 -3.75 11.33 -8.65
C PRO A 55 -2.70 11.05 -7.57
N LYS A 56 -1.66 11.89 -7.48
CA LYS A 56 -0.61 11.73 -6.47
C LYS A 56 -1.11 12.07 -5.07
N LYS A 57 -1.96 13.09 -4.92
CA LYS A 57 -2.64 13.41 -3.65
C LYS A 57 -3.53 12.25 -3.21
N ARG A 58 -4.26 11.62 -4.15
CA ARG A 58 -5.08 10.44 -3.85
C ARG A 58 -4.25 9.26 -3.38
N ALA A 59 -3.18 8.91 -4.11
CA ALA A 59 -2.27 7.87 -3.70
C ALA A 59 -1.63 8.15 -2.33
N HIS A 60 -1.29 9.42 -2.04
CA HIS A 60 -0.82 9.85 -0.73
C HIS A 60 -1.86 9.55 0.36
N THR A 61 -3.11 9.98 0.18
CA THR A 61 -4.19 9.71 1.14
C THR A 61 -4.34 8.22 1.41
N ILE A 62 -4.42 7.40 0.36
CA ILE A 62 -4.57 5.95 0.48
C ILE A 62 -3.42 5.32 1.25
N LEU A 63 -2.19 5.61 0.86
CA LEU A 63 -1.01 5.05 1.54
C LEU A 63 -0.90 5.52 3.00
N SER A 64 -1.28 6.77 3.28
CA SER A 64 -1.24 7.32 4.65
C SER A 64 -2.28 6.67 5.55
N GLU A 65 -3.50 6.46 5.05
CA GLU A 65 -4.56 5.77 5.78
C GLU A 65 -4.20 4.31 6.03
N LEU A 66 -3.70 3.60 5.01
CA LEU A 66 -3.23 2.22 5.19
C LEU A 66 -2.10 2.16 6.23
N TRP A 67 -1.10 3.06 6.18
CA TRP A 67 -0.02 3.07 7.16
C TRP A 67 -0.52 3.32 8.59
N ARG A 68 -1.48 4.24 8.75
CA ARG A 68 -2.08 4.60 10.04
C ARG A 68 -2.91 3.46 10.63
N HIS A 69 -3.70 2.77 9.80
CA HIS A 69 -4.66 1.76 10.27
C HIS A 69 -4.09 0.34 10.26
N CYS A 70 -3.27 -0.02 9.27
CA CYS A 70 -2.67 -1.35 9.15
C CYS A 70 -1.37 -1.33 8.34
N LYS A 71 -0.23 -1.35 9.05
CA LYS A 71 1.10 -1.34 8.43
C LYS A 71 1.33 -2.49 7.46
N GLU A 72 0.71 -3.65 7.69
CA GLU A 72 0.82 -4.81 6.80
C GLU A 72 0.13 -4.56 5.46
N LEU A 73 -1.06 -3.95 5.48
CA LEU A 73 -1.75 -3.53 4.26
C LEU A 73 -0.98 -2.45 3.50
N PHE A 74 -0.29 -1.54 4.21
CA PHE A 74 0.62 -0.59 3.56
C PHE A 74 1.75 -1.29 2.80
N ILE A 75 2.42 -2.27 3.41
CA ILE A 75 3.47 -3.06 2.74
C ILE A 75 2.87 -3.82 1.56
N LEU A 76 1.76 -4.51 1.76
CA LEU A 76 1.10 -5.29 0.73
C LEU A 76 0.71 -4.43 -0.48
N CYS A 77 0.14 -3.25 -0.23
CA CYS A 77 -0.19 -2.26 -1.26
C CYS A 77 1.05 -1.78 -2.01
N SER A 78 2.12 -1.43 -1.27
CA SER A 78 3.39 -0.98 -1.85
C SER A 78 4.08 -2.04 -2.73
N LEU A 79 3.73 -3.32 -2.53
CA LEU A 79 4.25 -4.45 -3.28
C LEU A 79 3.32 -4.90 -4.43
N SER A 80 2.04 -4.57 -4.38
CA SER A 80 1.03 -5.02 -5.36
C SER A 80 0.81 -4.03 -6.50
N THR A 81 1.03 -2.73 -6.25
CA THR A 81 0.71 -1.68 -7.22
C THR A 81 1.70 -0.50 -7.15
N ASN A 82 1.48 0.52 -7.98
CA ASN A 82 2.26 1.76 -7.98
C ASN A 82 1.37 2.97 -7.71
N GLN A 83 1.99 4.12 -7.39
CA GLN A 83 1.30 5.36 -7.03
C GLN A 83 0.36 5.87 -8.14
N THR A 84 0.72 5.66 -9.40
CA THR A 84 -0.12 6.08 -10.54
C THR A 84 -1.41 5.29 -10.56
N THR A 85 -1.32 3.96 -10.49
CA THR A 85 -2.48 3.06 -10.46
C THR A 85 -3.34 3.29 -9.21
N LEU A 86 -2.71 3.50 -8.05
CA LEU A 86 -3.42 3.79 -6.81
C LEU A 86 -4.19 5.12 -6.88
N GLY A 87 -3.64 6.13 -7.55
CA GLY A 87 -4.31 7.41 -7.79
C GLY A 87 -5.57 7.32 -8.67
N LEU A 88 -5.82 6.17 -9.30
CA LEU A 88 -7.03 5.90 -10.08
C LEU A 88 -8.19 5.36 -9.24
N LEU A 89 -7.95 5.02 -7.97
CA LEU A 89 -8.99 4.59 -7.02
C LEU A 89 -9.77 5.81 -6.52
N LYS A 90 -10.96 6.00 -7.05
CA LYS A 90 -11.80 7.19 -6.78
C LYS A 90 -12.83 7.00 -5.66
N THR A 91 -13.04 5.77 -5.24
CA THR A 91 -13.98 5.35 -4.20
C THR A 91 -13.44 5.65 -2.82
N ASP A 92 -14.23 6.26 -1.93
CA ASP A 92 -13.81 6.69 -0.58
C ASP A 92 -14.05 5.62 0.50
N ASP A 93 -14.85 4.61 0.21
CA ASP A 93 -15.14 3.44 1.06
C ASP A 93 -14.07 2.34 1.00
N TYR A 94 -13.02 2.53 0.17
CA TYR A 94 -11.95 1.55 -0.02
C TYR A 94 -11.32 1.06 1.29
N LEU A 95 -11.10 1.96 2.26
CA LEU A 95 -10.43 1.60 3.50
C LEU A 95 -11.26 0.61 4.32
N GLN A 96 -12.57 0.84 4.42
CA GLN A 96 -13.47 -0.05 5.14
C GLN A 96 -13.54 -1.42 4.46
N GLU A 97 -13.67 -1.45 3.13
CA GLU A 97 -13.72 -2.71 2.38
C GLU A 97 -12.44 -3.52 2.53
N ILE A 98 -11.26 -2.88 2.44
CA ILE A 98 -9.98 -3.58 2.57
C ILE A 98 -9.76 -4.07 3.99
N LEU A 99 -10.09 -3.28 5.02
CA LEU A 99 -9.96 -3.73 6.40
C LEU A 99 -10.89 -4.92 6.69
N THR A 100 -12.14 -4.85 6.22
CA THR A 100 -13.11 -5.96 6.35
C THR A 100 -12.60 -7.22 5.65
N TRP A 101 -12.09 -7.07 4.41
CA TRP A 101 -11.48 -8.20 3.69
C TRP A 101 -10.27 -8.74 4.45
N TRP A 102 -9.40 -7.87 4.97
CA TRP A 102 -8.18 -8.25 5.66
C TRP A 102 -8.47 -9.10 6.90
N GLU A 103 -9.53 -8.81 7.66
CA GLU A 103 -9.95 -9.60 8.82
C GLU A 103 -10.37 -11.04 8.47
N THR A 104 -10.73 -11.31 7.21
CA THR A 104 -11.25 -12.62 6.79
C THR A 104 -10.22 -13.53 6.13
N VAL A 105 -9.04 -13.01 5.79
CA VAL A 105 -8.01 -13.76 5.05
C VAL A 105 -6.82 -14.14 5.92
N GLU A 106 -6.10 -15.19 5.51
CA GLU A 106 -4.84 -15.57 6.17
C GLU A 106 -3.74 -14.52 5.93
N HIS A 107 -3.05 -14.10 6.99
CA HIS A 107 -2.01 -13.07 6.95
C HIS A 107 -0.61 -13.68 6.74
N PRO A 108 0.13 -13.30 5.68
CA PRO A 108 1.49 -13.78 5.50
C PRO A 108 2.42 -13.23 6.58
N LYS A 109 3.04 -14.12 7.37
CA LYS A 109 4.06 -13.76 8.38
C LYS A 109 5.21 -12.91 7.81
N ALA A 110 5.47 -13.05 6.51
CA ALA A 110 6.46 -12.24 5.80
C ALA A 110 6.20 -10.73 5.93
N LEU A 111 4.94 -10.28 5.99
CA LEU A 111 4.62 -8.85 6.11
C LEU A 111 5.12 -8.28 7.45
N THR A 112 4.86 -8.94 8.57
CA THR A 112 5.37 -8.54 9.88
C THR A 112 6.90 -8.54 9.91
N ILE A 113 7.54 -9.54 9.29
CA ILE A 113 8.99 -9.62 9.18
C ILE A 113 9.55 -8.44 8.37
N PHE A 114 8.95 -8.13 7.22
CA PHE A 114 9.38 -7.00 6.39
C PHE A 114 9.22 -5.67 7.13
N ILE A 115 8.15 -5.50 7.90
CA ILE A 115 7.99 -4.32 8.75
C ILE A 115 9.18 -4.20 9.71
N SER A 116 9.51 -5.27 10.43
CA SER A 116 10.61 -5.28 11.41
C SER A 116 11.98 -5.02 10.76
N LEU A 117 12.28 -5.70 9.65
CA LEU A 117 13.59 -5.63 8.99
C LEU A 117 13.86 -4.31 8.25
N HIS A 118 12.82 -3.59 7.88
CA HIS A 118 12.91 -2.45 6.97
C HIS A 118 12.40 -1.14 7.58
N GLN A 119 12.41 -1.02 8.91
CA GLN A 119 11.99 0.21 9.62
C GLN A 119 12.68 1.48 9.09
N ASP A 120 13.92 1.37 8.61
CA ASP A 120 14.71 2.48 8.03
C ASP A 120 14.10 3.08 6.75
N ILE A 121 13.23 2.35 6.06
CA ILE A 121 12.59 2.79 4.81
C ILE A 121 11.09 2.99 4.94
N LEU A 122 10.50 2.78 6.12
CA LEU A 122 9.07 2.96 6.35
C LEU A 122 8.76 4.40 6.79
N PRO A 123 7.51 4.85 6.64
CA PRO A 123 7.12 6.16 7.17
C PRO A 123 7.37 6.19 8.69
N ASN A 124 8.02 7.26 9.17
CA ASN A 124 8.33 7.39 10.59
C ASN A 124 7.01 7.57 11.38
N PRO A 125 6.73 6.85 12.47
CA PRO A 125 5.49 6.98 13.25
C PRO A 125 5.34 8.31 14.01
N SER A 126 6.12 9.34 13.67
CA SER A 126 6.15 10.63 14.33
C SER A 126 5.76 11.74 13.36
N MET A 127 4.48 11.80 12.98
CA MET A 127 3.79 12.99 12.49
C MET A 127 2.37 13.02 13.02
#